data_AF-F4AZV2-F1
#
_entry.id   AF-F4AZV2-F1
#
_cell.length_a   1.000
_cell.length_b   1.000
_cell.length_c   1.000
_cell.angle_alpha   90.00
_cell.angle_beta   90.00
_cell.angle_gamma   90.00
#
_symmetry.space_group_name_H-M   'P 1'
#
loop_
_entity.id
_entity.type
_entity.pdbx_description
1 polymer ?
#
loop_
_entity_poly.entity_id
_entity_poly.type
_entity_poly.pdbx_seq_one_letter_code
_entity_poly.pdbx_strand_id
1 'polypeptide(L)'
;MFDISELKAKKLPELQEIAKGINVPKYRTLKKLDLVYRILDLQAADPKKIEAVVPKVKEATPKAAAPKSERKPREERKPRTPRPAKTAKDNKDAPVTNTEEAKDAPAKGKPPVKKEAPAKREPQAKREAVKREPAKGKGGDDTKTPQKRDNQKDTRNNDKRSSNDNRQGNDKRAPRDNNRNSNSRNNTPRNNRNQKDGNSHGNKDNRNRYREPDYEFEGIIESEGVLDIMQDGYGFLRSSDYNYLASPDDIYVSQSQIRLFGLKTGDTVLGVIRPPKEGEKYFPLIKVSKINGLNPNIVRDRVSFEHLTPLFPTEKFNLANRQASISTRVMDMFAPIGKGQRGMIVSQPKTGKTMLLKDVANAIAANHPEVYQIVLLIDERPEEVTDMQRNVNGEVVASTFDKEAHEHVKVANIVLEKAKRLVECGHDVVILLDSITRLARAYNTVQPASGKILSGGVDANALHKPKRFFGAARNIEGGGSLTILATALTDTGSKMDEVIFEEFKGTGNMELQLDRNIANRRIFPAIDLTSSSTRRDDLLHSKDTTQRLWVLRKYLADMNPVEAMEFMSDRIKSTKNNEEFLISMNQ
;
A
#
# COMPACT_ATOMS: atom_id res chain seq x y z
N MET A 1 18.27 30.24 24.81
CA MET A 1 16.84 30.09 24.43
C MET A 1 16.49 28.61 24.40
N PHE A 2 15.26 28.26 24.72
CA PHE A 2 14.66 26.94 24.45
C PHE A 2 14.00 26.93 23.06
N ASP A 3 14.07 25.81 22.35
CA ASP A 3 13.28 25.61 21.13
C ASP A 3 11.87 25.06 21.42
N ILE A 4 10.91 25.32 20.53
CA ILE A 4 9.54 24.79 20.64
C ILE A 4 9.52 23.25 20.63
N SER A 5 10.47 22.61 19.93
CA SER A 5 10.60 21.15 19.89
C SER A 5 11.06 20.60 21.24
N GLU A 6 12.03 21.25 21.88
CA GLU A 6 12.53 20.89 23.22
C GLU A 6 11.44 21.02 24.28
N LEU A 7 10.68 22.12 24.25
CA LEU A 7 9.58 22.35 25.18
C LEU A 7 8.42 21.37 24.97
N LYS A 8 8.10 21.00 23.73
CA LYS A 8 7.08 19.96 23.45
C LYS A 8 7.50 18.57 23.94
N ALA A 9 8.80 18.25 23.93
CA ALA A 9 9.34 16.97 24.42
C ALA A 9 9.30 16.81 25.94
N LYS A 10 9.50 17.90 26.70
CA LYS A 10 9.50 17.89 28.18
C LYS A 10 8.17 17.45 28.80
N LYS A 11 8.19 16.91 30.02
CA LYS A 11 6.95 16.54 30.75
C LYS A 11 6.27 17.78 31.35
N LEU A 12 4.97 17.69 31.65
CA LEU A 12 4.21 18.82 32.21
C LEU A 12 4.82 19.37 33.53
N PRO A 13 5.31 18.56 34.49
CA PRO A 13 5.97 19.08 35.69
C PRO A 13 7.24 19.88 35.37
N GLU A 14 8.09 19.39 34.46
CA GLU A 14 9.33 20.07 34.02
C GLU A 14 9.01 21.43 33.36
N LEU A 15 7.94 21.49 32.56
CA LEU A 15 7.47 22.73 31.96
C LEU A 15 6.91 23.69 33.02
N GLN A 16 6.25 23.19 34.06
CA GLN A 16 5.79 24.01 35.19
C GLN A 16 6.94 24.54 36.04
N GLU A 17 8.05 23.80 36.19
CA GLU A 17 9.25 24.30 36.85
C GLU A 17 9.98 25.38 36.03
N ILE A 18 10.11 25.20 34.72
CA ILE A 18 10.65 26.22 33.81
C ILE A 18 9.76 27.48 33.84
N ALA A 19 8.44 27.31 33.76
CA ALA A 19 7.48 28.40 33.85
C ALA A 19 7.52 29.12 35.22
N LYS A 20 7.74 28.39 36.32
CA LYS A 20 7.94 28.97 37.66
C LYS A 20 9.24 29.77 37.73
N GLY A 21 10.33 29.29 37.12
CA GLY A 21 11.62 29.98 37.07
C GLY A 21 11.59 31.28 36.27
N ILE A 22 10.78 31.33 35.21
CA ILE A 22 10.58 32.52 34.34
C ILE A 22 9.39 33.39 34.83
N ASN A 23 8.75 32.99 35.93
CA ASN A 23 7.64 33.69 36.59
C ASN A 23 6.38 33.89 35.72
N VAL A 24 6.01 32.86 34.95
CA VAL A 24 4.82 32.84 34.07
C VAL A 24 3.52 32.89 34.91
N PRO A 25 2.61 33.87 34.69
CA PRO A 25 1.35 33.93 35.43
C PRO A 25 0.47 32.68 35.24
N LYS A 26 -0.17 32.21 36.32
CA LYS A 26 -1.11 31.06 36.32
C LYS A 26 -0.55 29.74 35.75
N TYR A 27 0.76 29.55 35.73
CA TYR A 27 1.43 28.37 35.13
C TYR A 27 0.91 26.99 35.57
N ARG A 28 0.35 26.87 36.79
CA ARG A 28 -0.20 25.61 37.32
C ARG A 28 -1.53 25.18 36.71
N THR A 29 -2.31 26.13 36.16
CA THR A 29 -3.67 25.86 35.62
C THR A 29 -3.70 25.79 34.09
N LEU A 30 -2.58 26.05 33.41
CA LEU A 30 -2.48 26.02 31.95
C LEU A 30 -2.25 24.60 31.42
N LYS A 31 -2.83 24.29 30.26
CA LYS A 31 -2.57 23.02 29.56
C LYS A 31 -1.16 23.04 28.96
N LYS A 32 -0.63 21.85 28.66
CA LYS A 32 0.77 21.67 28.21
C LYS A 32 1.15 22.59 27.04
N LEU A 33 0.31 22.69 26.01
CA LEU A 33 0.59 23.52 24.82
C LEU A 33 0.55 25.02 25.14
N ASP A 34 -0.48 25.49 25.85
CA ASP A 34 -0.61 26.90 26.26
C ASP A 34 0.60 27.34 27.11
N LEU A 35 1.11 26.44 27.95
CA LEU A 35 2.30 26.66 28.77
C LEU A 35 3.58 26.76 27.92
N VAL A 36 3.72 25.93 26.88
CA VAL A 36 4.84 26.01 25.92
C VAL A 36 4.82 27.35 25.18
N TYR A 37 3.67 27.78 24.66
CA TYR A 37 3.57 29.07 23.96
C TYR A 37 3.85 30.25 24.91
N ARG A 38 3.28 30.25 26.13
CA ARG A 38 3.57 31.30 27.13
C ARG A 38 5.04 31.39 27.54
N ILE A 39 5.77 30.27 27.58
CA ILE A 39 7.23 30.28 27.83
C ILE A 39 7.96 30.92 26.64
N LEU A 40 7.55 30.63 25.40
CA LEU A 40 8.17 31.19 24.19
C LEU A 40 7.87 32.69 24.02
N ASP A 41 6.65 33.14 24.31
CA ASP A 41 6.28 34.56 24.26
C ASP A 41 7.11 35.40 25.24
N LEU A 42 7.27 34.92 26.48
CA LEU A 42 8.10 35.58 27.48
C LEU A 42 9.61 35.46 27.18
N GLN A 43 10.02 34.43 26.44
CA GLN A 43 11.38 34.29 25.92
C GLN A 43 11.71 35.27 24.80
N ALA A 44 10.73 35.62 23.97
CA ALA A 44 10.87 36.68 22.97
C ALA A 44 10.87 38.08 23.63
N ALA A 45 10.08 38.28 24.69
CA ALA A 45 9.97 39.56 25.39
C ALA A 45 11.18 39.90 26.28
N ASP A 46 11.69 38.96 27.08
CA ASP A 46 12.77 39.19 28.05
C ASP A 46 13.90 38.13 27.97
N PRO A 47 14.78 38.17 26.95
CA PRO A 47 15.84 37.16 26.76
C PRO A 47 16.76 36.99 27.98
N LYS A 48 17.10 38.10 28.66
CA LYS A 48 18.04 38.14 29.79
C LYS A 48 17.54 37.40 31.05
N LYS A 49 16.22 37.24 31.24
CA LYS A 49 15.68 36.50 32.40
C LYS A 49 15.90 35.00 32.29
N ILE A 50 16.14 34.48 31.09
CA ILE A 50 16.20 33.03 30.82
C ILE A 50 17.62 32.48 30.96
N GLU A 51 18.64 33.28 30.64
CA GLU A 51 20.05 32.87 30.82
C GLU A 51 20.39 32.53 32.28
N ALA A 52 19.72 33.17 33.25
CA ALA A 52 19.85 32.85 34.68
C ALA A 52 19.14 31.54 35.12
N VAL A 53 18.19 31.03 34.33
CA VAL A 53 17.37 29.84 34.66
C VAL A 53 17.88 28.57 33.95
N VAL A 54 18.38 28.71 32.73
CA VAL A 54 18.96 27.61 31.93
C VAL A 54 20.02 26.76 32.67
N PRO A 55 20.98 27.30 33.46
CA PRO A 55 21.95 26.46 34.16
C PRO A 55 21.34 25.57 35.24
N LYS A 56 20.33 26.06 36.00
CA LYS A 56 19.75 25.31 37.13
C LYS A 56 18.93 24.08 36.72
N VAL A 57 18.40 24.05 35.50
CA VAL A 57 17.55 22.93 35.01
C VAL A 57 18.40 21.79 34.41
N LYS A 58 19.68 22.04 34.08
CA LYS A 58 20.58 21.01 33.51
C LYS A 58 21.27 20.13 34.56
N GLU A 59 21.35 20.55 35.82
CA GLU A 59 22.05 19.79 36.89
C GLU A 59 21.14 18.80 37.64
N ALA A 60 19.82 18.82 37.43
CA ALA A 60 18.85 18.00 38.17
C ALA A 60 18.42 16.74 37.40
N THR A 61 19.33 15.76 37.23
CA THR A 61 19.00 14.34 36.96
C THR A 61 20.22 13.45 37.33
N PRO A 62 20.01 12.17 37.72
CA PRO A 62 20.82 11.58 38.80
C PRO A 62 22.16 10.95 38.38
N LYS A 63 23.16 11.05 39.28
CA LYS A 63 24.40 10.25 39.25
C LYS A 63 24.17 8.81 39.72
N ALA A 64 24.98 7.90 39.20
CA ALA A 64 24.92 6.45 39.48
C ALA A 64 25.62 6.04 40.81
N ALA A 65 25.38 4.80 41.22
CA ALA A 65 26.03 4.10 42.36
C ALA A 65 27.57 3.96 42.18
N ALA A 66 28.42 3.61 43.16
CA ALA A 66 28.32 2.81 44.39
C ALA A 66 29.58 3.08 45.30
N PRO A 67 30.06 2.22 46.25
CA PRO A 67 29.46 1.20 47.15
C PRO A 67 29.96 1.22 48.64
N LYS A 68 29.47 0.29 49.49
CA LYS A 68 29.95 -0.17 50.84
C LYS A 68 29.85 0.81 52.03
N SER A 69 29.73 0.43 53.32
CA SER A 69 29.27 -0.78 54.07
C SER A 69 29.05 -0.32 55.54
N GLU A 70 28.18 -0.88 56.39
CA GLU A 70 28.36 -2.13 57.15
C GLU A 70 27.15 -2.42 58.11
N ARG A 71 27.05 -3.68 58.59
CA ARG A 71 26.24 -4.20 59.74
C ARG A 71 24.75 -4.55 59.56
N LYS A 72 24.26 -5.35 60.52
CA LYS A 72 23.27 -6.45 60.41
C LYS A 72 22.28 -6.42 61.62
N PRO A 73 21.31 -7.35 61.81
CA PRO A 73 19.88 -7.09 61.59
C PRO A 73 18.98 -7.22 62.85
N ARG A 74 17.69 -6.83 62.77
CA ARG A 74 16.67 -7.30 63.75
C ARG A 74 15.21 -7.32 63.23
N GLU A 75 14.59 -8.49 63.36
CA GLU A 75 13.16 -8.86 63.49
C GLU A 75 12.02 -8.07 62.78
N GLU A 76 11.28 -8.75 61.90
CA GLU A 76 9.93 -8.38 61.44
C GLU A 76 8.82 -9.16 62.17
N ARG A 77 7.63 -8.56 62.33
CA ARG A 77 6.40 -9.21 62.81
C ARG A 77 5.21 -8.99 61.86
N LYS A 78 4.73 -10.12 61.30
CA LYS A 78 3.36 -10.50 60.87
C LYS A 78 2.27 -9.42 60.65
N PRO A 79 1.45 -9.61 59.60
CA PRO A 79 -0.02 -9.54 59.71
C PRO A 79 -0.71 -10.92 59.70
N ARG A 80 -2.03 -10.94 59.97
CA ARG A 80 -2.90 -12.15 60.06
C ARG A 80 -3.84 -12.29 58.85
N THR A 81 -4.36 -13.52 58.69
CA THR A 81 -5.22 -14.06 57.61
C THR A 81 -6.71 -13.68 57.72
N PRO A 82 -7.57 -14.16 56.78
CA PRO A 82 -8.45 -15.27 57.18
C PRO A 82 -8.57 -16.47 56.19
N ARG A 83 -8.60 -17.68 56.79
CA ARG A 83 -9.14 -19.03 56.41
C ARG A 83 -9.66 -19.34 54.99
N PRO A 84 -9.49 -20.61 54.56
CA PRO A 84 -10.56 -21.63 54.73
C PRO A 84 -10.17 -22.80 55.67
N ALA A 85 -11.02 -23.84 55.79
CA ALA A 85 -10.94 -24.87 56.85
C ALA A 85 -10.82 -26.33 56.33
N LYS A 86 -10.03 -27.14 57.06
CA LYS A 86 -10.20 -28.58 57.47
C LYS A 86 -10.75 -29.63 56.47
N THR A 87 -10.36 -30.93 56.43
CA THR A 87 -9.34 -31.81 57.09
C THR A 87 -9.47 -33.24 56.52
N ALA A 88 -8.36 -34.00 56.32
CA ALA A 88 -8.21 -35.49 56.34
C ALA A 88 -6.80 -35.85 55.76
N LYS A 89 -5.91 -36.61 56.45
CA LYS A 89 -5.72 -38.09 56.45
C LYS A 89 -5.32 -38.68 55.07
N ASP A 90 -4.36 -39.60 54.89
CA ASP A 90 -3.47 -40.38 55.80
C ASP A 90 -2.24 -40.91 55.01
N ASN A 91 -1.21 -41.47 55.70
CA ASN A 91 -0.17 -42.43 55.23
C ASN A 91 0.92 -41.96 54.22
N LYS A 92 2.24 -42.12 54.50
CA LYS A 92 3.11 -43.35 54.49
C LYS A 92 3.26 -43.91 53.07
N ASP A 93 4.44 -44.04 52.45
CA ASP A 93 5.69 -44.69 52.91
C ASP A 93 6.96 -44.23 52.13
N ALA A 94 8.13 -44.55 52.70
CA ALA A 94 9.44 -44.71 52.02
C ALA A 94 9.78 -46.23 52.03
N PRO A 95 10.76 -46.82 51.28
CA PRO A 95 12.14 -46.33 51.12
C PRO A 95 12.84 -46.62 49.74
N VAL A 96 13.86 -45.85 49.34
CA VAL A 96 15.33 -46.19 49.26
C VAL A 96 15.76 -47.32 48.30
N THR A 97 16.59 -46.96 47.31
CA THR A 97 17.99 -47.43 47.04
C THR A 97 18.59 -46.57 45.91
N ASN A 98 19.67 -45.80 46.14
CA ASN A 98 21.09 -46.10 45.84
C ASN A 98 21.41 -46.13 44.31
N THR A 99 22.51 -45.56 43.77
CA THR A 99 23.80 -45.17 44.40
C THR A 99 24.53 -44.05 43.62
N GLU A 100 25.39 -43.27 44.33
CA GLU A 100 26.69 -42.63 43.94
C GLU A 100 26.90 -41.95 42.55
N GLU A 101 27.19 -40.63 42.52
CA GLU A 101 28.52 -39.96 42.34
C GLU A 101 29.06 -39.96 40.88
N ALA A 102 29.72 -38.92 40.33
CA ALA A 102 30.30 -37.67 40.85
C ALA A 102 30.10 -36.49 39.85
N LYS A 103 30.08 -35.21 40.27
CA LYS A 103 31.17 -34.19 40.17
C LYS A 103 31.90 -34.11 38.79
N ASP A 104 32.24 -32.95 38.22
CA ASP A 104 32.25 -31.57 38.74
C ASP A 104 32.13 -30.51 37.63
N ALA A 105 32.03 -29.23 38.01
CA ALA A 105 31.91 -28.06 37.12
C ALA A 105 33.14 -27.09 37.26
N PRO A 106 33.06 -25.76 37.01
CA PRO A 106 33.30 -25.21 35.66
C PRO A 106 34.31 -24.03 35.55
N ALA A 107 34.74 -23.75 34.32
CA ALA A 107 34.95 -22.42 33.68
C ALA A 107 35.87 -21.30 34.26
N LYS A 108 36.67 -20.73 33.32
CA LYS A 108 37.16 -19.32 33.13
C LYS A 108 38.43 -18.80 33.84
N GLY A 109 39.32 -18.20 33.02
CA GLY A 109 40.45 -17.32 33.36
C GLY A 109 40.80 -16.38 32.19
N LYS A 110 41.54 -15.27 32.42
CA LYS A 110 41.73 -14.12 31.48
C LYS A 110 43.22 -13.87 31.05
N PRO A 111 43.49 -13.06 29.99
CA PRO A 111 44.83 -12.74 29.42
C PRO A 111 45.42 -11.43 30.04
N PRO A 112 46.43 -10.67 29.50
CA PRO A 112 47.27 -10.77 28.27
C PRO A 112 48.80 -10.44 28.48
N VAL A 113 49.61 -10.14 27.41
CA VAL A 113 50.61 -9.00 27.29
C VAL A 113 51.70 -9.10 26.15
N LYS A 114 51.90 -7.97 25.40
CA LYS A 114 53.08 -7.43 24.62
C LYS A 114 53.64 -7.99 23.26
N LYS A 115 53.70 -7.05 22.28
CA LYS A 115 54.83 -6.61 21.37
C LYS A 115 55.39 -7.58 20.28
N GLU A 116 55.94 -7.16 19.12
CA GLU A 116 56.34 -5.84 18.55
C GLU A 116 56.27 -5.81 16.99
N ALA A 117 56.59 -4.70 16.31
CA ALA A 117 56.54 -4.54 14.82
C ALA A 117 57.92 -4.71 14.13
N PRO A 118 58.00 -4.69 12.77
CA PRO A 118 58.29 -3.41 12.08
C PRO A 118 57.45 -3.19 10.78
N ALA A 119 57.92 -2.41 9.79
CA ALA A 119 57.14 -2.02 8.59
C ALA A 119 58.03 -1.56 7.38
N LYS A 120 57.38 -1.18 6.24
CA LYS A 120 57.92 -0.51 5.02
C LYS A 120 58.61 -1.46 3.99
N ARG A 121 58.67 -1.19 2.66
CA ARG A 121 58.34 0.02 1.83
C ARG A 121 58.13 -0.37 0.33
N GLU A 122 57.60 0.57 -0.48
CA GLU A 122 57.60 0.54 -1.97
C GLU A 122 59.02 0.62 -2.59
N PRO A 123 59.15 0.52 -3.93
CA PRO A 123 59.50 1.75 -4.67
C PRO A 123 58.79 1.98 -6.03
N GLN A 124 58.80 3.24 -6.49
CA GLN A 124 58.24 3.71 -7.75
C GLN A 124 59.24 3.78 -8.92
N ALA A 125 58.74 3.51 -10.13
CA ALA A 125 58.97 4.17 -11.43
C ALA A 125 60.37 4.60 -11.92
N LYS A 126 60.69 4.25 -13.18
CA LYS A 126 60.83 5.23 -14.30
C LYS A 126 60.97 4.60 -15.70
N ARG A 127 60.17 5.15 -16.63
CA ARG A 127 60.41 5.41 -18.07
C ARG A 127 61.22 4.42 -18.93
N GLU A 128 60.60 4.00 -20.03
CA GLU A 128 61.13 4.32 -21.36
C GLU A 128 59.98 4.53 -22.37
N ALA A 129 60.25 5.22 -23.50
CA ALA A 129 59.23 5.69 -24.42
C ALA A 129 59.52 5.27 -25.86
N VAL A 130 58.50 4.78 -26.58
CA VAL A 130 58.60 4.50 -28.02
C VAL A 130 57.50 5.25 -28.77
N LYS A 131 57.92 6.19 -29.62
CA LYS A 131 57.06 6.82 -30.64
C LYS A 131 56.78 5.81 -31.75
N ARG A 132 55.58 5.88 -32.36
CA ARG A 132 55.42 5.61 -33.81
C ARG A 132 54.50 6.65 -34.43
N GLU A 133 55.01 7.29 -35.47
CA GLU A 133 54.30 8.23 -36.34
C GLU A 133 53.55 7.45 -37.44
N PRO A 134 52.48 8.02 -38.03
CA PRO A 134 51.95 7.58 -39.31
C PRO A 134 52.53 8.42 -40.46
N ALA A 135 53.27 7.80 -41.38
CA ALA A 135 53.82 8.48 -42.56
C ALA A 135 53.54 7.70 -43.87
N LYS A 136 52.66 8.29 -44.68
CA LYS A 136 52.58 8.33 -46.17
C LYS A 136 53.23 7.20 -47.01
N GLY A 137 52.49 6.75 -48.04
CA GLY A 137 53.04 6.81 -49.41
C GLY A 137 52.49 5.94 -50.54
N LYS A 138 51.68 6.56 -51.43
CA LYS A 138 51.69 6.47 -52.92
C LYS A 138 51.09 5.27 -53.69
N GLY A 139 50.60 5.62 -54.89
CA GLY A 139 49.93 4.80 -55.92
C GLY A 139 48.43 5.16 -55.99
N GLY A 140 47.93 6.03 -56.88
CA GLY A 140 48.31 6.30 -58.28
C GLY A 140 47.30 5.56 -59.16
N ASP A 141 46.09 6.07 -59.40
CA ASP A 141 45.75 7.09 -60.41
C ASP A 141 46.08 6.64 -61.84
N ASP A 142 45.06 6.28 -62.64
CA ASP A 142 44.80 7.01 -63.88
C ASP A 142 43.41 6.76 -64.51
N THR A 143 42.98 7.82 -65.16
CA THR A 143 41.77 8.18 -65.92
C THR A 143 41.17 7.21 -66.97
N LYS A 144 39.83 7.29 -67.18
CA LYS A 144 39.21 7.90 -68.40
C LYS A 144 37.67 7.84 -68.47
N THR A 145 37.05 9.01 -68.29
CA THR A 145 35.83 9.50 -69.00
C THR A 145 36.12 9.65 -70.53
N PRO A 146 35.16 9.89 -71.47
CA PRO A 146 34.07 10.88 -71.32
C PRO A 146 32.80 10.83 -72.24
N GLN A 147 32.02 11.93 -72.18
CA GLN A 147 31.11 12.51 -73.21
C GLN A 147 29.66 11.96 -73.32
N LYS A 148 28.64 12.81 -73.01
CA LYS A 148 27.82 13.70 -73.89
C LYS A 148 26.68 12.92 -74.61
N ARG A 149 25.47 13.41 -74.88
CA ARG A 149 24.79 14.74 -75.02
C ARG A 149 23.24 14.49 -74.95
N ASP A 150 22.27 15.41 -74.88
CA ASP A 150 22.11 16.87 -74.65
C ASP A 150 20.68 17.07 -74.01
N ASN A 151 20.30 18.20 -73.37
CA ASN A 151 19.45 19.32 -73.88
C ASN A 151 18.26 18.96 -74.81
N GLN A 152 17.06 19.56 -74.78
CA GLN A 152 16.48 20.80 -74.19
C GLN A 152 14.95 20.57 -73.98
N LYS A 153 14.17 21.13 -73.02
CA LYS A 153 13.89 22.52 -72.55
C LYS A 153 12.63 23.14 -73.22
N ASP A 154 12.08 24.18 -72.56
CA ASP A 154 11.09 25.19 -73.02
C ASP A 154 9.57 24.88 -72.87
N THR A 155 8.68 25.82 -72.50
CA THR A 155 8.75 27.05 -71.65
C THR A 155 7.33 27.62 -71.37
N ARG A 156 7.14 28.38 -70.27
CA ARG A 156 6.24 29.60 -70.13
C ARG A 156 4.69 29.36 -70.28
N ASN A 157 3.76 30.22 -69.82
CA ASN A 157 3.79 31.45 -69.00
C ASN A 157 2.43 31.78 -68.31
N ASN A 158 2.50 32.48 -67.17
CA ASN A 158 1.69 33.63 -66.68
C ASN A 158 0.14 33.71 -66.56
N ASP A 159 -0.25 34.22 -65.38
CA ASP A 159 -1.18 35.34 -65.08
C ASP A 159 -2.72 35.25 -65.22
N LYS A 160 -3.43 35.27 -64.07
CA LYS A 160 -4.18 36.45 -63.52
C LYS A 160 -4.93 36.04 -62.22
N ARG A 161 -4.67 36.71 -61.08
CA ARG A 161 -5.40 37.89 -60.55
C ARG A 161 -6.91 37.71 -60.37
N SER A 162 -7.35 37.63 -59.11
CA SER A 162 -8.35 38.58 -58.58
C SER A 162 -8.19 38.73 -57.07
N SER A 163 -7.97 39.96 -56.62
CA SER A 163 -8.23 40.40 -55.26
C SER A 163 -9.36 41.41 -55.37
N ASN A 164 -10.29 41.43 -54.42
CA ASN A 164 -11.10 42.63 -54.22
C ASN A 164 -11.35 42.84 -52.72
N ASP A 165 -10.94 44.02 -52.28
CA ASP A 165 -11.10 44.60 -50.95
C ASP A 165 -11.89 45.91 -51.12
N ASN A 166 -12.32 46.54 -50.01
CA ASN A 166 -13.26 47.67 -49.85
C ASN A 166 -14.70 47.22 -49.48
N ARG A 167 -15.41 47.88 -48.54
CA ARG A 167 -15.10 49.11 -47.79
C ARG A 167 -15.92 49.26 -46.50
N GLN A 168 -15.32 49.97 -45.54
CA GLN A 168 -15.87 51.03 -44.65
C GLN A 168 -17.37 51.00 -44.24
N GLY A 169 -17.72 51.27 -42.97
CA GLY A 169 -16.85 51.70 -41.88
C GLY A 169 -17.57 52.02 -40.56
N ASN A 170 -16.81 52.57 -39.61
CA ASN A 170 -17.28 53.09 -38.33
C ASN A 170 -18.37 54.15 -38.52
N ASP A 171 -19.33 54.21 -37.58
CA ASP A 171 -19.54 55.47 -36.88
C ASP A 171 -20.03 55.31 -35.43
N LYS A 172 -19.72 56.31 -34.60
CA LYS A 172 -20.02 56.36 -33.16
C LYS A 172 -21.36 57.06 -32.92
N ARG A 173 -22.11 56.66 -31.88
CA ARG A 173 -22.79 57.56 -30.90
C ARG A 173 -23.66 56.79 -29.88
N ALA A 174 -23.31 56.90 -28.61
CA ALA A 174 -24.27 56.96 -27.51
C ALA A 174 -24.62 58.46 -27.25
N PRO A 175 -25.42 58.85 -26.25
CA PRO A 175 -26.29 58.08 -25.33
C PRO A 175 -27.74 58.64 -25.24
N ARG A 176 -28.63 58.00 -24.47
CA ARG A 176 -29.55 58.72 -23.56
C ARG A 176 -30.33 57.81 -22.59
N ASP A 177 -30.22 58.13 -21.31
CA ASP A 177 -31.26 57.87 -20.32
C ASP A 177 -32.54 58.64 -20.66
N ASN A 178 -33.72 58.06 -20.33
CA ASN A 178 -34.63 58.75 -19.41
C ASN A 178 -35.70 57.84 -18.80
N ASN A 179 -35.53 57.61 -17.50
CA ASN A 179 -36.55 57.32 -16.50
C ASN A 179 -37.89 58.08 -16.72
N ARG A 180 -39.05 57.39 -16.61
CA ARG A 180 -40.22 57.95 -15.88
C ARG A 180 -41.29 56.93 -15.47
N ASN A 181 -41.38 56.79 -14.15
CA ASN A 181 -42.42 56.21 -13.32
C ASN A 181 -43.84 56.83 -13.48
N SER A 182 -44.88 56.00 -13.56
CA SER A 182 -46.24 56.24 -12.99
C SER A 182 -47.05 54.93 -13.05
N ASN A 183 -47.47 54.26 -11.96
CA ASN A 183 -48.33 54.65 -10.82
C ASN A 183 -49.84 54.52 -11.08
N SER A 184 -50.41 53.35 -10.72
CA SER A 184 -51.83 53.16 -10.33
C SER A 184 -51.95 51.79 -9.63
N ARG A 185 -51.99 51.68 -8.29
CA ARG A 185 -53.17 51.87 -7.43
C ARG A 185 -54.45 51.25 -7.98
N ASN A 186 -54.86 50.11 -7.42
CA ASN A 186 -56.28 49.88 -7.19
C ASN A 186 -56.49 49.24 -5.80
N ASN A 187 -57.61 49.58 -5.16
CA ASN A 187 -57.81 49.44 -3.72
C ASN A 187 -59.28 49.09 -3.43
N THR A 188 -59.56 47.91 -2.89
CA THR A 188 -60.86 47.64 -2.26
C THR A 188 -60.76 46.59 -1.14
N PRO A 189 -61.26 46.87 0.08
CA PRO A 189 -61.21 45.94 1.22
C PRO A 189 -62.57 45.28 1.54
N ARG A 190 -62.56 44.43 2.57
CA ARG A 190 -63.68 43.76 3.27
C ARG A 190 -64.31 42.55 2.56
N ASN A 191 -64.22 41.39 3.23
CA ASN A 191 -65.37 41.03 4.06
C ASN A 191 -64.96 40.27 5.34
N ASN A 192 -65.80 40.36 6.37
CA ASN A 192 -65.56 39.85 7.71
C ASN A 192 -66.60 38.77 8.04
N ARG A 193 -66.17 37.60 8.55
CA ARG A 193 -67.01 36.81 9.47
C ARG A 193 -66.19 35.81 10.29
N ASN A 194 -66.24 36.02 11.61
CA ASN A 194 -65.91 35.01 12.61
C ASN A 194 -66.66 33.69 12.33
N GLN A 195 -65.99 32.57 12.54
CA GLN A 195 -66.54 31.59 13.46
C GLN A 195 -65.41 31.03 14.35
N LYS A 196 -65.80 30.64 15.56
CA LYS A 196 -64.93 30.46 16.71
C LYS A 196 -65.08 29.02 17.22
N ASP A 197 -64.15 28.63 18.09
CA ASP A 197 -64.22 27.49 19.01
C ASP A 197 -63.92 26.09 18.41
N GLY A 198 -63.03 25.35 19.09
CA GLY A 198 -62.56 24.03 18.64
C GLY A 198 -61.22 23.60 19.26
N ASN A 199 -61.16 23.48 20.59
CA ASN A 199 -59.98 23.04 21.34
C ASN A 199 -59.34 21.74 20.82
N SER A 200 -58.04 21.76 20.54
CA SER A 200 -57.11 20.77 21.11
C SER A 200 -55.66 21.26 20.99
N HIS A 201 -55.06 21.70 22.11
CA HIS A 201 -53.64 22.04 22.15
C HIS A 201 -52.79 20.77 22.33
N GLY A 202 -52.12 20.34 21.27
CA GLY A 202 -51.08 19.33 21.37
C GLY A 202 -49.85 19.87 22.11
N ASN A 203 -49.26 19.07 22.99
CA ASN A 203 -47.98 19.39 23.61
C ASN A 203 -46.93 18.31 23.34
N LYS A 204 -46.06 18.60 22.37
CA LYS A 204 -44.66 18.17 22.25
C LYS A 204 -44.30 16.76 22.75
N ASP A 205 -44.31 15.80 21.83
CA ASP A 205 -43.35 14.69 21.85
C ASP A 205 -42.47 14.78 20.59
N ASN A 206 -41.54 15.75 20.60
CA ASN A 206 -40.66 16.04 19.47
C ASN A 206 -39.44 15.11 19.46
N ARG A 207 -39.69 13.79 19.40
CA ARG A 207 -38.66 12.76 19.26
C ARG A 207 -38.46 12.44 17.80
N ASN A 208 -37.23 12.57 17.31
CA ASN A 208 -36.70 12.20 15.98
C ASN A 208 -37.49 11.09 15.26
N ARG A 209 -38.63 11.43 14.63
CA ARG A 209 -39.15 10.68 13.49
C ARG A 209 -38.44 11.23 12.27
N TYR A 210 -37.54 10.43 11.73
CA TYR A 210 -37.12 10.57 10.35
C TYR A 210 -38.40 10.47 9.50
N ARG A 211 -38.92 11.61 9.06
CA ARG A 211 -40.02 11.63 8.08
C ARG A 211 -39.41 11.09 6.80
N GLU A 212 -39.81 9.88 6.42
CA GLU A 212 -39.49 9.34 5.10
C GLU A 212 -39.92 10.39 4.07
N PRO A 213 -39.03 10.81 3.15
CA PRO A 213 -39.37 11.82 2.15
C PRO A 213 -40.61 11.39 1.38
N ASP A 214 -41.53 12.33 1.14
CA ASP A 214 -42.70 12.08 0.30
C ASP A 214 -42.19 11.63 -1.09
N TYR A 215 -42.58 10.42 -1.51
CA TYR A 215 -41.99 9.74 -2.66
C TYR A 215 -42.29 10.46 -3.98
N GLU A 216 -41.32 11.23 -4.49
CA GLU A 216 -41.22 11.56 -5.90
C GLU A 216 -40.83 10.28 -6.66
N PHE A 217 -41.79 9.68 -7.37
CA PHE A 217 -41.61 8.39 -8.06
C PHE A 217 -40.73 8.45 -9.33
N GLU A 218 -40.18 9.62 -9.68
CA GLU A 218 -39.35 9.80 -10.86
C GLU A 218 -37.87 9.53 -10.58
N GLY A 219 -37.33 8.44 -11.15
CA GLY A 219 -35.88 8.24 -11.26
C GLY A 219 -35.18 7.59 -10.06
N ILE A 220 -35.87 6.79 -9.26
CA ILE A 220 -35.25 6.00 -8.19
C ILE A 220 -34.42 4.85 -8.81
N ILE A 221 -33.09 4.99 -8.82
CA ILE A 221 -32.14 4.03 -9.40
C ILE A 221 -31.32 3.39 -8.27
N GLU A 222 -31.10 2.08 -8.31
CA GLU A 222 -30.09 1.42 -7.45
C GLU A 222 -28.71 1.48 -8.14
N SER A 223 -27.69 1.87 -7.40
CA SER A 223 -26.31 1.95 -7.89
C SER A 223 -25.32 1.57 -6.78
N GLU A 224 -24.13 1.13 -7.19
CA GLU A 224 -23.06 0.65 -6.33
C GLU A 224 -21.76 1.43 -6.61
N GLY A 225 -21.00 1.73 -5.56
CA GLY A 225 -19.67 2.29 -5.73
C GLY A 225 -18.85 2.30 -4.45
N VAL A 226 -17.56 2.56 -4.59
CA VAL A 226 -16.59 2.53 -3.48
C VAL A 226 -16.42 3.92 -2.89
N LEU A 227 -16.64 4.06 -1.58
CA LEU A 227 -16.60 5.35 -0.90
C LEU A 227 -15.19 5.94 -0.81
N ASP A 228 -15.03 7.15 -1.33
CA ASP A 228 -13.85 8.03 -1.21
C ASP A 228 -14.25 9.26 -0.36
N ILE A 229 -13.77 9.32 0.90
CA ILE A 229 -14.11 10.40 1.85
C ILE A 229 -13.15 11.58 1.70
N MET A 230 -13.71 12.77 1.50
CA MET A 230 -12.98 14.04 1.36
C MET A 230 -12.53 14.60 2.72
N GLN A 231 -11.59 15.55 2.69
CA GLN A 231 -11.05 16.20 3.90
C GLN A 231 -12.14 16.92 4.72
N ASP A 232 -13.16 17.48 4.06
CA ASP A 232 -14.32 18.12 4.70
C ASP A 232 -15.32 17.11 5.30
N GLY A 233 -15.10 15.81 5.08
CA GLY A 233 -15.87 14.71 5.67
C GLY A 233 -17.22 14.40 5.03
N TYR A 234 -17.52 14.95 3.85
CA TYR A 234 -18.45 14.31 2.89
C TYR A 234 -17.65 13.32 2.02
N GLY A 235 -18.32 12.53 1.19
CA GLY A 235 -17.63 11.59 0.29
C GLY A 235 -18.36 11.39 -1.04
N PHE A 236 -17.72 10.62 -1.91
CA PHE A 236 -18.28 10.17 -3.18
C PHE A 236 -18.18 8.65 -3.31
N LEU A 237 -19.20 7.97 -3.82
CA LEU A 237 -19.05 6.60 -4.31
C LEU A 237 -18.47 6.67 -5.72
N ARG A 238 -17.30 6.06 -5.89
CA ARG A 238 -16.58 5.97 -7.18
C ARG A 238 -16.95 4.66 -7.88
N SER A 239 -17.16 4.71 -9.20
CA SER A 239 -17.34 3.48 -10.01
C SER A 239 -16.01 2.77 -10.30
N SER A 240 -16.07 1.44 -10.40
CA SER A 240 -14.99 0.60 -10.94
C SER A 240 -14.68 0.90 -12.41
N ASP A 241 -15.68 1.29 -13.21
CA ASP A 241 -15.54 1.49 -14.66
C ASP A 241 -14.61 2.68 -14.98
N TYR A 242 -14.54 3.64 -14.06
CA TYR A 242 -13.63 4.79 -14.10
C TYR A 242 -12.36 4.57 -13.25
N ASN A 243 -12.02 3.32 -12.93
CA ASN A 243 -10.85 2.92 -12.13
C ASN A 243 -10.74 3.65 -10.78
N TYR A 244 -11.89 3.96 -10.15
CA TYR A 244 -11.98 4.75 -8.92
C TYR A 244 -11.43 6.19 -8.98
N LEU A 245 -11.21 6.72 -10.19
CA LEU A 245 -10.96 8.13 -10.42
C LEU A 245 -12.26 8.93 -10.31
N ALA A 246 -12.15 10.27 -10.31
CA ALA A 246 -13.33 11.14 -10.22
C ALA A 246 -14.09 11.17 -11.55
N SER A 247 -15.40 10.94 -11.50
CA SER A 247 -16.31 10.93 -12.64
C SER A 247 -17.43 11.97 -12.44
N PRO A 248 -18.05 12.53 -13.51
CA PRO A 248 -19.29 13.27 -13.40
C PRO A 248 -20.43 12.46 -12.75
N ASP A 249 -20.42 11.14 -12.94
CA ASP A 249 -21.46 10.22 -12.46
C ASP A 249 -21.25 9.74 -11.02
N ASP A 250 -20.27 10.30 -10.31
CA ASP A 250 -19.99 9.98 -8.91
C ASP A 250 -21.18 10.32 -7.99
N ILE A 251 -21.47 9.41 -7.06
CA ILE A 251 -22.63 9.55 -6.15
C ILE A 251 -22.19 10.30 -4.88
N TYR A 252 -22.80 11.45 -4.61
CA TYR A 252 -22.55 12.23 -3.40
C TYR A 252 -23.11 11.53 -2.15
N VAL A 253 -22.27 11.41 -1.12
CA VAL A 253 -22.62 10.88 0.20
C VAL A 253 -22.40 11.95 1.26
N SER A 254 -23.47 12.29 1.99
CA SER A 254 -23.41 13.30 3.04
C SER A 254 -22.62 12.84 4.27
N GLN A 255 -22.00 13.79 4.96
CA GLN A 255 -21.31 13.53 6.25
C GLN A 255 -22.25 12.87 7.28
N SER A 256 -23.54 13.19 7.25
CA SER A 256 -24.55 12.58 8.12
C SER A 256 -24.74 11.09 7.85
N GLN A 257 -24.79 10.67 6.57
CA GLN A 257 -24.88 9.25 6.19
C GLN A 257 -23.62 8.49 6.57
N ILE A 258 -22.43 9.07 6.31
CA ILE A 258 -21.13 8.49 6.69
C ILE A 258 -21.09 8.20 8.20
N ARG A 259 -21.49 9.18 9.03
CA ARG A 259 -21.54 9.02 10.49
C ARG A 259 -22.63 8.05 10.97
N LEU A 260 -23.80 8.04 10.32
CA LEU A 260 -24.94 7.18 10.71
C LEU A 260 -24.62 5.70 10.54
N PHE A 261 -24.00 5.33 9.43
CA PHE A 261 -23.67 3.94 9.08
C PHE A 261 -22.24 3.52 9.45
N GLY A 262 -21.40 4.43 9.99
CA GLY A 262 -20.02 4.12 10.35
C GLY A 262 -19.13 3.82 9.13
N LEU A 263 -19.40 4.50 8.01
CA LEU A 263 -18.68 4.31 6.75
C LEU A 263 -17.23 4.81 6.85
N LYS A 264 -16.33 4.11 6.18
CA LYS A 264 -14.92 4.46 6.00
C LYS A 264 -14.58 4.46 4.51
N THR A 265 -13.49 5.12 4.13
CA THR A 265 -12.93 5.01 2.78
C THR A 265 -12.72 3.53 2.40
N GLY A 266 -13.06 3.18 1.16
CA GLY A 266 -13.03 1.81 0.66
C GLY A 266 -14.34 1.02 0.85
N ASP A 267 -15.33 1.52 1.59
CA ASP A 267 -16.60 0.80 1.73
C ASP A 267 -17.35 0.77 0.40
N THR A 268 -17.66 -0.43 -0.08
CA THR A 268 -18.52 -0.61 -1.26
C THR A 268 -19.96 -0.48 -0.79
N VAL A 269 -20.66 0.55 -1.26
CA VAL A 269 -22.01 0.89 -0.84
C VAL A 269 -22.96 0.67 -2.01
N LEU A 270 -23.89 -0.26 -1.85
CA LEU A 270 -25.05 -0.43 -2.73
C LEU A 270 -26.21 0.37 -2.14
N GLY A 271 -26.82 1.24 -2.93
CA GLY A 271 -27.93 2.04 -2.46
C GLY A 271 -28.73 2.74 -3.55
N VAL A 272 -29.81 3.36 -3.09
CA VAL A 272 -30.78 4.07 -3.92
C VAL A 272 -30.33 5.52 -4.09
N ILE A 273 -30.22 5.96 -5.34
CA ILE A 273 -29.91 7.33 -5.76
C ILE A 273 -31.11 7.98 -6.45
N ARG A 274 -31.08 9.31 -6.58
CA ARG A 274 -31.96 10.09 -7.47
C ARG A 274 -31.13 10.97 -8.41
N PRO A 275 -31.69 11.47 -9.52
CA PRO A 275 -31.09 12.53 -10.30
C PRO A 275 -30.80 13.79 -9.45
N PRO A 276 -29.75 14.56 -9.79
CA PRO A 276 -29.51 15.88 -9.21
C PRO A 276 -30.67 16.83 -9.54
N LYS A 277 -31.11 17.61 -8.54
CA LYS A 277 -32.07 18.72 -8.73
C LYS A 277 -31.34 19.98 -9.19
N GLU A 278 -32.09 21.02 -9.59
CA GLU A 278 -31.50 22.30 -10.00
C GLU A 278 -30.53 22.85 -8.93
N GLY A 279 -29.26 23.04 -9.31
CA GLY A 279 -28.19 23.47 -8.42
C GLY A 279 -27.32 22.36 -7.82
N GLU A 280 -27.72 21.08 -7.93
CA GLU A 280 -26.89 19.93 -7.57
C GLU A 280 -26.04 19.48 -8.78
N LYS A 281 -24.77 19.16 -8.57
CA LYS A 281 -23.85 18.70 -9.63
C LYS A 281 -23.73 17.17 -9.75
N TYR A 282 -24.02 16.45 -8.66
CA TYR A 282 -23.75 15.02 -8.50
C TYR A 282 -25.01 14.31 -7.99
N PHE A 283 -25.16 13.03 -8.31
CA PHE A 283 -26.28 12.21 -7.85
C PHE A 283 -26.23 12.01 -6.33
N PRO A 284 -27.20 12.46 -5.54
CA PRO A 284 -27.18 12.23 -4.10
C PRO A 284 -27.71 10.83 -3.74
N LEU A 285 -27.00 10.15 -2.83
CA LEU A 285 -27.47 8.93 -2.20
C LEU A 285 -28.67 9.22 -1.30
N ILE A 286 -29.79 8.52 -1.48
CA ILE A 286 -30.97 8.60 -0.61
C ILE A 286 -30.83 7.57 0.52
N LYS A 287 -30.72 6.29 0.18
CA LYS A 287 -30.81 5.16 1.10
C LYS A 287 -29.70 4.14 0.83
N VAL A 288 -29.05 3.68 1.88
CA VAL A 288 -28.11 2.54 1.81
C VAL A 288 -28.91 1.24 1.88
N SER A 289 -28.70 0.35 0.90
CA SER A 289 -29.29 -0.99 0.87
C SER A 289 -28.33 -2.03 1.48
N LYS A 290 -27.06 -2.05 1.04
CA LYS A 290 -25.99 -2.93 1.57
C LYS A 290 -24.66 -2.20 1.65
N ILE A 291 -23.76 -2.70 2.50
CA ILE A 291 -22.36 -2.26 2.59
C ILE A 291 -21.48 -3.51 2.56
N ASN A 292 -20.53 -3.58 1.62
CA ASN A 292 -19.63 -4.73 1.42
C ASN A 292 -20.40 -6.08 1.37
N GLY A 293 -21.52 -6.13 0.63
CA GLY A 293 -22.41 -7.29 0.54
C GLY A 293 -23.32 -7.55 1.75
N LEU A 294 -23.05 -6.93 2.91
CA LEU A 294 -23.75 -7.16 4.18
C LEU A 294 -24.80 -6.08 4.50
N ASN A 295 -25.68 -6.39 5.46
CA ASN A 295 -26.65 -5.44 5.99
C ASN A 295 -25.96 -4.33 6.80
N PRO A 296 -26.33 -3.04 6.65
CA PRO A 296 -25.61 -1.92 7.27
C PRO A 296 -25.47 -1.98 8.80
N ASN A 297 -26.44 -2.62 9.48
CA ASN A 297 -26.41 -2.78 10.94
C ASN A 297 -25.23 -3.64 11.42
N ILE A 298 -24.83 -4.67 10.65
CA ILE A 298 -23.72 -5.57 11.02
C ILE A 298 -22.38 -4.84 10.83
N VAL A 299 -22.25 -4.09 9.74
CA VAL A 299 -21.03 -3.40 9.33
C VAL A 299 -20.64 -2.28 10.29
N ARG A 300 -21.61 -1.71 11.02
CA ARG A 300 -21.37 -0.67 12.03
C ARG A 300 -20.47 -1.12 13.18
N ASP A 301 -20.61 -2.38 13.63
CA ASP A 301 -19.93 -2.91 14.81
C ASP A 301 -18.68 -3.77 14.46
N ARG A 302 -18.25 -3.75 13.19
CA ARG A 302 -17.06 -4.49 12.71
C ARG A 302 -15.77 -4.04 13.40
N VAL A 303 -14.86 -4.98 13.63
CA VAL A 303 -13.50 -4.69 14.08
C VAL A 303 -12.68 -4.10 12.92
N SER A 304 -11.89 -3.06 13.19
CA SER A 304 -11.02 -2.43 12.18
C SER A 304 -9.86 -3.36 11.78
N PHE A 305 -9.47 -3.35 10.50
CA PHE A 305 -8.41 -4.20 9.93
C PHE A 305 -7.05 -4.12 10.65
N GLU A 306 -6.78 -3.00 11.32
CA GLU A 306 -5.56 -2.79 12.10
C GLU A 306 -5.57 -3.49 13.47
N HIS A 307 -6.74 -3.91 13.97
CA HIS A 307 -6.92 -4.60 15.26
C HIS A 307 -7.18 -6.11 15.11
N LEU A 308 -7.30 -6.60 13.88
CA LEU A 308 -7.50 -8.02 13.57
C LEU A 308 -6.19 -8.80 13.71
N THR A 309 -6.24 -9.98 14.35
CA THR A 309 -5.06 -10.84 14.62
C THR A 309 -4.53 -11.45 13.33
N PRO A 310 -3.27 -11.17 12.93
CA PRO A 310 -2.67 -11.77 11.75
C PRO A 310 -2.17 -13.19 12.02
N LEU A 311 -2.47 -14.12 11.11
CA LEU A 311 -1.99 -15.51 11.13
C LEU A 311 -1.16 -15.82 9.88
N PHE A 312 -0.47 -16.96 9.91
CA PHE A 312 0.04 -17.58 8.68
C PHE A 312 -1.13 -18.14 7.85
N PRO A 313 -1.01 -18.17 6.51
CA PRO A 313 -1.94 -18.91 5.67
C PRO A 313 -1.95 -20.40 6.02
N THR A 314 -3.15 -20.97 6.16
CA THR A 314 -3.37 -22.40 6.47
C THR A 314 -4.27 -23.08 5.44
N GLU A 315 -5.01 -22.31 4.64
CA GLU A 315 -5.80 -22.80 3.52
C GLU A 315 -5.07 -22.44 2.22
N LYS A 316 -4.94 -23.39 1.31
CA LYS A 316 -4.22 -23.25 0.04
C LYS A 316 -5.18 -22.91 -1.10
N PHE A 317 -4.80 -21.99 -1.99
CA PHE A 317 -5.44 -21.82 -3.29
C PHE A 317 -5.06 -22.98 -4.21
N ASN A 318 -6.05 -23.71 -4.71
CA ASN A 318 -5.84 -24.88 -5.56
C ASN A 318 -5.69 -24.46 -7.03
N LEU A 319 -4.48 -24.10 -7.44
CA LEU A 319 -4.23 -23.59 -8.81
C LEU A 319 -4.13 -24.71 -9.87
N ALA A 320 -3.88 -25.94 -9.42
CA ALA A 320 -3.62 -27.11 -10.28
C ALA A 320 -4.87 -27.94 -10.65
N ASN A 321 -6.08 -27.44 -10.36
CA ASN A 321 -7.35 -28.16 -10.59
C ASN A 321 -8.01 -27.78 -11.93
N ARG A 322 -9.05 -26.94 -11.92
CA ARG A 322 -9.74 -26.48 -13.14
C ARG A 322 -8.87 -25.47 -13.87
N GLN A 323 -8.88 -25.53 -15.21
CA GLN A 323 -8.06 -24.69 -16.09
C GLN A 323 -6.56 -24.73 -15.77
N ALA A 324 -6.07 -25.84 -15.22
CA ALA A 324 -4.67 -26.00 -14.85
C ALA A 324 -3.73 -25.90 -16.07
N SER A 325 -2.85 -24.90 -16.07
CA SER A 325 -1.75 -24.79 -17.02
C SER A 325 -0.47 -25.42 -16.45
N ILE A 326 0.56 -25.59 -17.28
CA ILE A 326 1.89 -26.00 -16.80
C ILE A 326 2.41 -24.98 -15.77
N SER A 327 2.18 -23.68 -16.00
CA SER A 327 2.51 -22.58 -15.09
C SER A 327 1.88 -22.78 -13.71
N THR A 328 0.56 -23.02 -13.65
CA THR A 328 -0.14 -23.17 -12.37
C THR A 328 0.24 -24.46 -11.67
N ARG A 329 0.41 -25.58 -12.40
CA ARG A 329 0.85 -26.86 -11.83
C ARG A 329 2.24 -26.80 -11.20
N VAL A 330 3.21 -26.14 -11.87
CA VAL A 330 4.55 -25.90 -11.32
C VAL A 330 4.46 -24.99 -10.08
N MET A 331 3.76 -23.86 -10.18
CA MET A 331 3.63 -22.90 -9.09
C MET A 331 2.99 -23.53 -7.85
N ASP A 332 1.94 -24.33 -8.03
CA ASP A 332 1.21 -25.06 -6.99
C ASP A 332 2.08 -26.06 -6.19
N MET A 333 3.20 -26.52 -6.78
CA MET A 333 4.18 -27.43 -6.15
C MET A 333 5.38 -26.70 -5.53
N PHE A 334 5.92 -25.67 -6.19
CA PHE A 334 7.20 -25.05 -5.79
C PHE A 334 7.04 -23.69 -5.08
N ALA A 335 5.89 -23.03 -5.20
CA ALA A 335 5.57 -21.79 -4.50
C ALA A 335 4.06 -21.73 -4.19
N PRO A 336 3.57 -22.64 -3.32
CA PRO A 336 2.14 -22.74 -2.99
C PRO A 336 1.61 -21.42 -2.43
N ILE A 337 0.42 -21.02 -2.86
CA ILE A 337 -0.21 -19.77 -2.42
C ILE A 337 -1.29 -20.09 -1.41
N GLY A 338 -1.20 -19.52 -0.21
CA GLY A 338 -2.26 -19.62 0.79
C GLY A 338 -3.17 -18.39 0.84
N LYS A 339 -4.38 -18.57 1.37
CA LYS A 339 -5.28 -17.47 1.75
C LYS A 339 -4.58 -16.55 2.76
N GLY A 340 -4.24 -15.35 2.33
CA GLY A 340 -3.45 -14.39 3.11
C GLY A 340 -1.96 -14.26 2.73
N GLN A 341 -1.53 -14.82 1.59
CA GLN A 341 -0.12 -14.77 1.14
C GLN A 341 0.33 -13.34 0.78
N ARG A 342 1.59 -13.02 1.07
CA ARG A 342 2.36 -11.90 0.51
C ARG A 342 3.38 -12.47 -0.49
N GLY A 343 2.90 -12.75 -1.69
CA GLY A 343 3.70 -13.35 -2.75
C GLY A 343 4.35 -12.31 -3.66
N MET A 344 5.60 -12.56 -4.03
CA MET A 344 6.35 -11.72 -4.97
C MET A 344 6.79 -12.56 -6.19
N ILE A 345 6.35 -12.15 -7.39
CA ILE A 345 6.80 -12.73 -8.66
C ILE A 345 7.98 -11.89 -9.16
N VAL A 346 9.19 -12.38 -8.91
CA VAL A 346 10.45 -11.74 -9.29
C VAL A 346 10.71 -12.03 -10.75
N SER A 347 10.85 -10.99 -11.59
CA SER A 347 10.92 -11.16 -13.04
C SER A 347 11.78 -10.11 -13.73
N GLN A 348 12.67 -10.56 -14.62
CA GLN A 348 13.26 -9.66 -15.61
C GLN A 348 12.25 -9.32 -16.71
N PRO A 349 12.43 -8.22 -17.46
CA PRO A 349 11.67 -7.94 -18.67
C PRO A 349 11.68 -9.12 -19.67
N LYS A 350 10.53 -9.38 -20.30
CA LYS A 350 10.31 -10.43 -21.32
C LYS A 350 10.40 -11.90 -20.84
N THR A 351 10.28 -12.16 -19.54
CA THR A 351 10.28 -13.53 -18.96
C THR A 351 8.93 -14.25 -18.98
N GLY A 352 7.83 -13.59 -19.35
CA GLY A 352 6.48 -14.17 -19.36
C GLY A 352 5.58 -13.81 -18.17
N LYS A 353 6.02 -12.87 -17.30
CA LYS A 353 5.24 -12.23 -16.21
C LYS A 353 3.72 -12.18 -16.45
N THR A 354 3.31 -11.49 -17.51
CA THR A 354 1.90 -11.19 -17.82
C THR A 354 1.10 -12.45 -18.18
N MET A 355 1.73 -13.47 -18.78
CA MET A 355 1.08 -14.76 -19.05
C MET A 355 0.86 -15.55 -17.76
N LEU A 356 1.90 -15.65 -16.91
CA LEU A 356 1.79 -16.30 -15.60
C LEU A 356 0.72 -15.63 -14.72
N LEU A 357 0.65 -14.30 -14.71
CA LEU A 357 -0.33 -13.59 -13.88
C LEU A 357 -1.77 -13.88 -14.32
N LYS A 358 -2.04 -14.00 -15.63
CA LYS A 358 -3.34 -14.42 -16.18
C LYS A 358 -3.69 -15.87 -15.85
N ASP A 359 -2.72 -16.78 -16.01
CA ASP A 359 -2.88 -18.20 -15.66
C ASP A 359 -3.30 -18.34 -14.18
N VAL A 360 -2.61 -17.63 -13.27
CA VAL A 360 -2.95 -17.60 -11.84
C VAL A 360 -4.31 -16.94 -11.60
N ALA A 361 -4.63 -15.84 -12.28
CA ALA A 361 -5.90 -15.15 -12.11
C ALA A 361 -7.08 -16.05 -12.45
N ASN A 362 -7.06 -16.66 -13.63
CA ASN A 362 -8.13 -17.56 -14.10
C ASN A 362 -8.19 -18.85 -13.29
N ALA A 363 -7.06 -19.42 -12.86
CA ALA A 363 -7.06 -20.57 -11.97
C ALA A 363 -7.68 -20.25 -10.59
N ILE A 364 -7.45 -19.07 -10.02
CA ILE A 364 -8.14 -18.65 -8.80
C ILE A 364 -9.64 -18.50 -9.08
N ALA A 365 -10.04 -17.76 -10.12
CA ALA A 365 -11.45 -17.54 -10.44
C ALA A 365 -12.24 -18.84 -10.74
N ALA A 366 -11.61 -19.83 -11.37
CA ALA A 366 -12.24 -21.11 -11.73
C ALA A 366 -12.35 -22.10 -10.55
N ASN A 367 -11.43 -22.04 -9.58
CA ASN A 367 -11.34 -22.97 -8.46
C ASN A 367 -11.87 -22.38 -7.14
N HIS A 368 -11.89 -21.05 -7.00
CA HIS A 368 -12.29 -20.32 -5.80
C HIS A 368 -13.23 -19.15 -6.13
N PRO A 369 -14.47 -19.41 -6.60
CA PRO A 369 -15.45 -18.37 -6.95
C PRO A 369 -15.96 -17.59 -5.73
N GLU A 370 -15.67 -18.03 -4.50
CA GLU A 370 -15.96 -17.31 -3.26
C GLU A 370 -15.03 -16.11 -3.00
N VAL A 371 -13.92 -16.03 -3.73
CA VAL A 371 -12.83 -15.08 -3.48
C VAL A 371 -12.99 -13.84 -4.35
N TYR A 372 -12.93 -12.67 -3.73
CA TYR A 372 -13.00 -11.39 -4.43
C TYR A 372 -11.65 -11.07 -5.08
N GLN A 373 -11.56 -11.25 -6.40
CA GLN A 373 -10.33 -11.03 -7.16
C GLN A 373 -10.29 -9.63 -7.78
N ILE A 374 -9.21 -8.89 -7.49
CA ILE A 374 -8.89 -7.60 -8.06
C ILE A 374 -7.53 -7.68 -8.77
N VAL A 375 -7.46 -7.29 -10.04
CA VAL A 375 -6.21 -7.11 -10.77
C VAL A 375 -5.90 -5.61 -10.81
N LEU A 376 -4.78 -5.21 -10.22
CA LEU A 376 -4.35 -3.81 -10.11
C LEU A 376 -3.14 -3.56 -11.01
N LEU A 377 -3.33 -2.81 -12.09
CA LEU A 377 -2.30 -2.51 -13.08
C LEU A 377 -1.82 -1.05 -12.92
N ILE A 378 -0.52 -0.83 -12.74
CA ILE A 378 0.09 0.47 -12.39
C ILE A 378 1.30 0.75 -13.29
N ASP A 379 1.26 1.87 -14.02
CA ASP A 379 2.31 2.31 -14.96
C ASP A 379 2.66 1.21 -15.99
N GLU A 380 1.60 0.55 -16.48
CA GLU A 380 1.64 -0.53 -17.48
C GLU A 380 0.90 -0.11 -18.76
N ARG A 381 1.13 -0.83 -19.86
CA ARG A 381 0.66 -0.37 -21.19
C ARG A 381 -0.85 -0.55 -21.43
N PRO A 382 -1.52 0.39 -22.15
CA PRO A 382 -2.95 0.29 -22.48
C PRO A 382 -3.36 -1.02 -23.18
N GLU A 383 -2.52 -1.56 -24.07
CA GLU A 383 -2.76 -2.85 -24.73
C GLU A 383 -2.68 -4.04 -23.77
N GLU A 384 -1.77 -4.02 -22.80
CA GLU A 384 -1.65 -5.05 -21.76
C GLU A 384 -2.82 -4.97 -20.77
N VAL A 385 -3.31 -3.77 -20.45
CA VAL A 385 -4.54 -3.54 -19.68
C VAL A 385 -5.76 -4.10 -20.40
N THR A 386 -5.94 -3.77 -21.70
CA THR A 386 -7.08 -4.22 -22.51
C THR A 386 -7.11 -5.76 -22.64
N ASP A 387 -5.94 -6.36 -22.81
CA ASP A 387 -5.75 -7.80 -22.90
C ASP A 387 -6.03 -8.49 -21.55
N MET A 388 -5.71 -7.86 -20.41
CA MET A 388 -6.11 -8.35 -19.09
C MET A 388 -7.63 -8.27 -18.88
N GLN A 389 -8.26 -7.13 -19.19
CA GLN A 389 -9.71 -6.89 -19.07
C GLN A 389 -10.57 -7.87 -19.87
N ARG A 390 -10.07 -8.38 -21.00
CA ARG A 390 -10.80 -9.31 -21.87
C ARG A 390 -10.61 -10.78 -21.52
N ASN A 391 -9.54 -11.14 -20.82
CA ASN A 391 -9.12 -12.53 -20.64
C ASN A 391 -9.04 -12.99 -19.18
N VAL A 392 -9.28 -12.10 -18.21
CA VAL A 392 -9.34 -12.45 -16.78
C VAL A 392 -10.74 -12.24 -16.23
N ASN A 393 -11.27 -13.27 -15.57
CA ASN A 393 -12.57 -13.22 -14.89
C ASN A 393 -12.43 -12.65 -13.46
N GLY A 394 -12.30 -11.33 -13.37
CA GLY A 394 -12.16 -10.60 -12.11
C GLY A 394 -12.27 -9.08 -12.31
N GLU A 395 -12.23 -8.31 -11.22
CA GLU A 395 -12.26 -6.85 -11.30
C GLU A 395 -10.88 -6.33 -11.75
N VAL A 396 -10.79 -5.71 -12.94
CA VAL A 396 -9.52 -5.17 -13.45
C VAL A 396 -9.51 -3.65 -13.31
N VAL A 397 -8.67 -3.15 -12.41
CA VAL A 397 -8.46 -1.72 -12.11
C VAL A 397 -7.09 -1.30 -12.63
N ALA A 398 -7.02 -0.27 -13.45
CA ALA A 398 -5.80 0.15 -14.12
C ALA A 398 -5.52 1.67 -14.03
N SER A 399 -4.23 2.00 -13.98
CA SER A 399 -3.71 3.35 -14.21
C SER A 399 -2.51 3.21 -15.16
N THR A 400 -2.73 3.48 -16.45
CA THR A 400 -1.73 3.34 -17.53
C THR A 400 -0.58 4.33 -17.36
N PHE A 401 0.54 4.10 -18.05
CA PHE A 401 1.71 5.00 -18.03
C PHE A 401 1.41 6.44 -18.51
N ASP A 402 0.28 6.69 -19.18
CA ASP A 402 -0.17 8.03 -19.60
C ASP A 402 -0.68 8.90 -18.43
N LYS A 403 -0.83 8.29 -17.25
CA LYS A 403 -1.38 8.89 -16.03
C LYS A 403 -0.29 9.43 -15.13
N GLU A 404 -0.64 10.43 -14.32
CA GLU A 404 0.30 11.05 -13.40
C GLU A 404 0.59 10.16 -12.18
N ALA A 405 1.79 10.25 -11.62
CA ALA A 405 2.21 9.43 -10.47
C ALA A 405 1.27 9.56 -9.25
N HIS A 406 0.60 10.71 -9.09
CA HIS A 406 -0.38 10.93 -8.03
C HIS A 406 -1.70 10.17 -8.28
N GLU A 407 -2.10 9.94 -9.53
CA GLU A 407 -3.25 9.10 -9.89
C GLU A 407 -2.97 7.63 -9.58
N HIS A 408 -1.79 7.10 -9.96
CA HIS A 408 -1.37 5.74 -9.61
C HIS A 408 -1.47 5.48 -8.09
N VAL A 409 -0.94 6.42 -7.29
CA VAL A 409 -0.98 6.37 -5.83
C VAL A 409 -2.42 6.46 -5.32
N LYS A 410 -3.29 7.30 -5.92
CA LYS A 410 -4.69 7.40 -5.52
C LYS A 410 -5.46 6.09 -5.77
N VAL A 411 -5.38 5.54 -6.98
CA VAL A 411 -6.07 4.30 -7.38
C VAL A 411 -5.64 3.14 -6.49
N ALA A 412 -4.33 2.95 -6.29
CA ALA A 412 -3.81 1.91 -5.43
C ALA A 412 -4.29 2.04 -3.97
N ASN A 413 -4.39 3.26 -3.42
CA ASN A 413 -4.92 3.45 -2.06
C ASN A 413 -6.40 3.11 -1.95
N ILE A 414 -7.24 3.47 -2.93
CA ILE A 414 -8.67 3.12 -2.91
C ILE A 414 -8.85 1.60 -2.99
N VAL A 415 -8.14 0.93 -3.90
CA VAL A 415 -8.17 -0.55 -4.02
C VAL A 415 -7.70 -1.23 -2.73
N LEU A 416 -6.64 -0.73 -2.09
CA LEU A 416 -6.16 -1.27 -0.82
C LEU A 416 -7.19 -1.09 0.30
N GLU A 417 -7.80 0.08 0.43
CA GLU A 417 -8.83 0.30 1.46
C GLU A 417 -10.08 -0.54 1.17
N LYS A 418 -10.51 -0.67 -0.10
CA LYS A 418 -11.60 -1.57 -0.50
C LYS A 418 -11.36 -3.01 -0.05
N ALA A 419 -10.17 -3.53 -0.36
CA ALA A 419 -9.78 -4.87 0.05
C ALA A 419 -9.79 -5.05 1.57
N LYS A 420 -9.32 -4.07 2.35
CA LYS A 420 -9.41 -4.09 3.82
C LYS A 420 -10.85 -4.10 4.31
N ARG A 421 -11.74 -3.29 3.73
CA ARG A 421 -13.16 -3.23 4.13
C ARG A 421 -13.90 -4.53 3.85
N LEU A 422 -13.62 -5.18 2.72
CA LEU A 422 -14.16 -6.51 2.38
C LEU A 422 -13.70 -7.58 3.39
N VAL A 423 -12.41 -7.57 3.76
CA VAL A 423 -11.84 -8.49 4.75
C VAL A 423 -12.34 -8.23 6.18
N GLU A 424 -12.55 -6.97 6.57
CA GLU A 424 -13.27 -6.60 7.82
C GLU A 424 -14.70 -7.17 7.85
N CYS A 425 -15.28 -7.51 6.70
CA CYS A 425 -16.60 -8.12 6.54
C CYS A 425 -16.56 -9.64 6.30
N GLY A 426 -15.40 -10.29 6.44
CA GLY A 426 -15.26 -11.75 6.34
C GLY A 426 -14.95 -12.31 4.94
N HIS A 427 -14.71 -11.46 3.93
CA HIS A 427 -14.41 -11.92 2.57
C HIS A 427 -12.94 -12.29 2.40
N ASP A 428 -12.65 -13.34 1.64
CA ASP A 428 -11.32 -13.59 1.09
C ASP A 428 -11.10 -12.69 -0.14
N VAL A 429 -10.00 -11.95 -0.16
CA VAL A 429 -9.66 -11.00 -1.22
C VAL A 429 -8.27 -11.30 -1.77
N VAL A 430 -8.14 -11.31 -3.10
CA VAL A 430 -6.87 -11.45 -3.82
C VAL A 430 -6.62 -10.18 -4.64
N ILE A 431 -5.48 -9.52 -4.41
CA ILE A 431 -4.97 -8.47 -5.29
C ILE A 431 -3.81 -9.02 -6.11
N LEU A 432 -3.94 -8.99 -7.44
CA LEU A 432 -2.87 -9.25 -8.40
C LEU A 432 -2.29 -7.91 -8.84
N LEU A 433 -1.16 -7.50 -8.26
CA LEU A 433 -0.53 -6.19 -8.51
C LEU A 433 0.56 -6.30 -9.58
N ASP A 434 0.40 -5.57 -10.68
CA ASP A 434 1.41 -5.43 -11.72
C ASP A 434 1.77 -3.93 -11.92
N SER A 435 2.83 -3.38 -11.32
CA SER A 435 3.84 -4.02 -10.47
C SER A 435 4.16 -3.22 -9.20
N ILE A 436 4.73 -3.89 -8.20
CA ILE A 436 5.12 -3.23 -6.94
C ILE A 436 6.28 -2.25 -7.14
N THR A 437 7.18 -2.56 -8.08
CA THR A 437 8.32 -1.69 -8.42
C THR A 437 7.83 -0.37 -9.01
N ARG A 438 6.85 -0.42 -9.90
CA ARG A 438 6.19 0.75 -10.51
C ARG A 438 5.44 1.58 -9.47
N LEU A 439 4.66 0.92 -8.61
CA LEU A 439 3.96 1.58 -7.51
C LEU A 439 4.95 2.29 -6.56
N ALA A 440 6.05 1.65 -6.19
CA ALA A 440 7.08 2.24 -5.33
C ALA A 440 7.78 3.46 -5.98
N ARG A 441 8.03 3.42 -7.30
CA ARG A 441 8.49 4.58 -8.07
C ARG A 441 7.51 5.74 -7.99
N ALA A 442 6.21 5.50 -8.21
CA ALA A 442 5.17 6.52 -8.12
C ALA A 442 5.12 7.17 -6.71
N TYR A 443 5.20 6.36 -5.65
CA TYR A 443 5.31 6.87 -4.27
C TYR A 443 6.57 7.72 -4.03
N ASN A 444 7.71 7.36 -4.60
CA ASN A 444 8.94 8.14 -4.49
C ASN A 444 8.83 9.52 -5.17
N THR A 445 8.17 9.59 -6.33
CA THR A 445 7.93 10.86 -7.06
C THR A 445 6.95 11.78 -6.34
N VAL A 446 5.88 11.23 -5.75
CA VAL A 446 4.79 12.01 -5.12
C VAL A 446 5.16 12.48 -3.71
N GLN A 447 6.13 11.85 -3.05
CA GLN A 447 6.43 12.17 -1.65
C GLN A 447 7.34 13.41 -1.52
N PRO A 448 7.01 14.38 -0.63
CA PRO A 448 7.89 15.50 -0.35
C PRO A 448 9.28 15.04 0.12
N ALA A 449 10.33 15.64 -0.45
CA ALA A 449 11.70 15.27 -0.16
C ALA A 449 12.04 15.39 1.33
N SER A 450 12.54 14.31 1.93
CA SER A 450 12.94 14.27 3.34
C SER A 450 14.33 14.86 3.61
N GLY A 451 15.07 15.21 2.55
CA GLY A 451 16.49 15.56 2.61
C GLY A 451 17.44 14.37 2.83
N LYS A 452 16.92 13.14 2.91
CA LYS A 452 17.71 11.91 3.08
C LYS A 452 17.43 10.94 1.93
N ILE A 453 18.36 10.92 0.98
CA ILE A 453 18.31 10.05 -0.20
C ILE A 453 19.19 8.82 0.06
N LEU A 454 18.62 7.63 -0.12
CA LEU A 454 19.30 6.34 -0.05
C LEU A 454 20.06 6.05 -1.36
N SER A 455 20.79 4.94 -1.40
CA SER A 455 21.34 4.42 -2.66
C SER A 455 20.23 4.27 -3.72
N GLY A 456 20.57 4.48 -4.99
CA GLY A 456 19.62 4.38 -6.09
C GLY A 456 18.64 5.55 -6.25
N GLY A 457 18.74 6.61 -5.44
CA GLY A 457 17.89 7.81 -5.59
C GLY A 457 16.51 7.70 -4.92
N VAL A 458 16.34 6.72 -4.03
CA VAL A 458 15.10 6.52 -3.25
C VAL A 458 15.12 7.40 -1.99
N ASP A 459 14.06 8.15 -1.72
CA ASP A 459 13.92 8.89 -0.46
C ASP A 459 13.71 7.93 0.72
N ALA A 460 14.37 8.18 1.85
CA ALA A 460 14.34 7.29 3.02
C ALA A 460 12.93 6.99 3.55
N ASN A 461 11.96 7.90 3.35
CA ASN A 461 10.59 7.70 3.76
C ASN A 461 9.69 7.15 2.63
N ALA A 462 10.12 7.17 1.36
CA ALA A 462 9.27 6.84 0.22
C ALA A 462 8.76 5.40 0.26
N LEU A 463 9.60 4.45 0.68
CA LEU A 463 9.26 3.03 0.74
C LEU A 463 8.28 2.66 1.87
N HIS A 464 8.01 3.57 2.82
CA HIS A 464 7.13 3.26 3.96
C HIS A 464 5.68 2.98 3.54
N LYS A 465 5.11 3.77 2.62
CA LYS A 465 3.74 3.53 2.13
C LYS A 465 3.63 2.28 1.23
N PRO A 466 4.51 2.06 0.23
CA PRO A 466 4.58 0.80 -0.51
C PRO A 466 4.74 -0.44 0.39
N LYS A 467 5.60 -0.39 1.43
CA LYS A 467 5.73 -1.47 2.42
C LYS A 467 4.44 -1.72 3.20
N ARG A 468 3.71 -0.66 3.61
CA ARG A 468 2.40 -0.80 4.25
C ARG A 468 1.32 -1.35 3.30
N PHE A 469 1.41 -1.09 2.00
CA PHE A 469 0.53 -1.70 0.98
C PHE A 469 0.76 -3.22 0.93
N PHE A 470 1.98 -3.66 0.66
CA PHE A 470 2.29 -5.09 0.49
C PHE A 470 2.20 -5.87 1.82
N GLY A 471 2.66 -5.25 2.91
CA GLY A 471 2.52 -5.77 4.27
C GLY A 471 1.08 -5.79 4.81
N ALA A 472 0.10 -5.24 4.08
CA ALA A 472 -1.30 -5.37 4.46
C ALA A 472 -1.82 -6.81 4.30
N ALA A 473 -1.30 -7.56 3.32
CA ALA A 473 -1.73 -8.93 3.07
C ALA A 473 -1.36 -9.87 4.23
N ARG A 474 -2.34 -10.64 4.69
CA ARG A 474 -2.29 -11.56 5.83
C ARG A 474 -3.54 -12.42 5.88
N ASN A 475 -3.40 -13.59 6.48
CA ASN A 475 -4.55 -14.36 6.97
C ASN A 475 -5.03 -13.75 8.29
N ILE A 476 -6.31 -13.87 8.63
CA ILE A 476 -6.89 -13.26 9.83
C ILE A 476 -7.73 -14.27 10.62
N GLU A 477 -7.52 -14.28 11.93
CA GLU A 477 -8.35 -15.05 12.85
C GLU A 477 -9.76 -14.46 12.96
N GLY A 478 -10.79 -15.26 12.67
CA GLY A 478 -12.20 -14.85 12.78
C GLY A 478 -12.67 -13.82 11.74
N GLY A 479 -11.89 -13.60 10.67
CA GLY A 479 -12.24 -12.76 9.53
C GLY A 479 -11.95 -13.48 8.20
N GLY A 480 -11.92 -12.73 7.10
CA GLY A 480 -11.42 -13.24 5.82
C GLY A 480 -9.92 -13.02 5.64
N SER A 481 -9.36 -13.36 4.49
CA SER A 481 -7.93 -13.15 4.21
C SER A 481 -7.66 -12.06 3.17
N LEU A 482 -6.55 -11.33 3.31
CA LEU A 482 -6.02 -10.47 2.23
C LEU A 482 -4.78 -11.11 1.63
N THR A 483 -4.88 -11.55 0.39
CA THR A 483 -3.75 -12.06 -0.40
C THR A 483 -3.28 -10.97 -1.37
N ILE A 484 -1.98 -10.71 -1.43
CA ILE A 484 -1.38 -9.85 -2.46
C ILE A 484 -0.30 -10.65 -3.16
N LEU A 485 -0.46 -10.84 -4.46
CA LEU A 485 0.56 -11.34 -5.38
C LEU A 485 1.03 -10.17 -6.21
N ALA A 486 2.27 -9.75 -6.02
CA ALA A 486 2.81 -8.58 -6.71
C ALA A 486 4.00 -8.97 -7.58
N THR A 487 4.04 -8.46 -8.80
CA THR A 487 5.23 -8.60 -9.66
C THR A 487 6.30 -7.60 -9.21
N ALA A 488 7.56 -8.03 -9.23
CA ALA A 488 8.73 -7.20 -8.96
C ALA A 488 9.71 -7.30 -10.13
N LEU A 489 10.17 -6.14 -10.61
CA LEU A 489 11.11 -6.06 -11.72
C LEU A 489 12.55 -6.11 -11.20
N THR A 490 13.35 -7.03 -11.75
CA THR A 490 14.80 -7.15 -11.51
C THR A 490 15.57 -6.99 -12.82
N ASP A 491 16.90 -6.80 -12.70
CA ASP A 491 17.84 -6.66 -13.83
C ASP A 491 17.44 -5.58 -14.88
N THR A 492 16.79 -4.51 -14.41
CA THR A 492 16.39 -3.36 -15.24
C THR A 492 17.56 -2.42 -15.56
N GLY A 493 18.71 -2.63 -14.93
CA GLY A 493 19.85 -1.70 -14.93
C GLY A 493 19.65 -0.47 -14.03
N SER A 494 18.56 -0.41 -13.25
CA SER A 494 18.28 0.70 -12.33
C SER A 494 18.56 0.31 -10.88
N LYS A 495 19.57 0.94 -10.27
CA LYS A 495 19.86 0.82 -8.82
C LYS A 495 18.67 1.17 -7.92
N MET A 496 17.71 1.95 -8.43
CA MET A 496 16.47 2.24 -7.73
C MET A 496 15.62 0.96 -7.57
N ASP A 497 15.52 0.14 -8.62
CA ASP A 497 14.72 -1.09 -8.61
C ASP A 497 15.39 -2.17 -7.76
N GLU A 498 16.73 -2.27 -7.79
CA GLU A 498 17.52 -3.15 -6.92
C GLU A 498 17.24 -2.88 -5.43
N VAL A 499 17.27 -1.59 -5.03
CA VAL A 499 16.97 -1.18 -3.65
C VAL A 499 15.50 -1.41 -3.29
N ILE A 500 14.57 -1.14 -4.21
CA ILE A 500 13.14 -1.44 -4.02
C ILE A 500 12.93 -2.95 -3.81
N PHE A 501 13.57 -3.80 -4.62
CA PHE A 501 13.43 -5.25 -4.59
C PHE A 501 13.90 -5.83 -3.24
N GLU A 502 15.12 -5.52 -2.80
CA GLU A 502 15.67 -6.03 -1.54
C GLU A 502 14.82 -5.62 -0.33
N GLU A 503 14.29 -4.39 -0.34
CA GLU A 503 13.42 -3.87 0.72
C GLU A 503 12.03 -4.56 0.78
N PHE A 504 11.57 -5.12 -0.35
CA PHE A 504 10.34 -5.92 -0.41
C PHE A 504 10.54 -7.41 -0.18
N LYS A 505 11.68 -7.96 -0.56
CA LYS A 505 12.09 -9.35 -0.28
C LYS A 505 12.01 -9.68 1.21
N GLY A 506 12.45 -8.76 2.07
CA GLY A 506 12.29 -8.88 3.52
C GLY A 506 10.83 -8.86 4.03
N THR A 507 9.89 -8.32 3.25
CA THR A 507 8.47 -8.12 3.63
C THR A 507 7.57 -9.27 3.17
N GLY A 508 7.92 -9.92 2.04
CA GLY A 508 7.21 -11.06 1.47
C GLY A 508 7.33 -12.35 2.30
N ASN A 509 6.44 -13.31 2.02
CA ASN A 509 6.52 -14.67 2.55
C ASN A 509 6.41 -15.76 1.48
N MET A 510 6.29 -15.39 0.20
CA MET A 510 6.48 -16.26 -0.95
C MET A 510 7.26 -15.50 -2.03
N GLU A 511 8.20 -16.19 -2.67
CA GLU A 511 9.03 -15.67 -3.75
C GLU A 511 8.99 -16.68 -4.90
N LEU A 512 8.50 -16.26 -6.07
CA LEU A 512 8.58 -17.03 -7.31
C LEU A 512 9.51 -16.28 -8.26
N GLN A 513 10.63 -16.90 -8.64
CA GLN A 513 11.61 -16.28 -9.52
C GLN A 513 11.45 -16.77 -10.95
N LEU A 514 11.39 -15.85 -11.90
CA LEU A 514 11.49 -16.14 -13.32
C LEU A 514 12.94 -15.94 -13.79
N ASP A 515 13.43 -16.83 -14.65
CA ASP A 515 14.78 -16.76 -15.23
C ASP A 515 14.73 -16.45 -16.73
N ARG A 516 15.36 -15.34 -17.10
CA ARG A 516 15.58 -14.92 -18.48
C ARG A 516 16.34 -15.97 -19.33
N ASN A 517 17.22 -16.80 -18.77
CA ASN A 517 17.93 -17.83 -19.54
C ASN A 517 16.97 -18.90 -20.08
N ILE A 518 16.00 -19.30 -19.26
CA ILE A 518 14.92 -20.25 -19.62
C ILE A 518 14.01 -19.61 -20.68
N ALA A 519 13.59 -18.35 -20.45
CA ALA A 519 12.76 -17.61 -21.41
C ALA A 519 13.47 -17.35 -22.77
N ASN A 520 14.77 -17.08 -22.78
CA ASN A 520 15.57 -16.89 -24.00
C ASN A 520 15.58 -18.15 -24.89
N ARG A 521 15.52 -19.34 -24.28
CA ARG A 521 15.36 -20.63 -24.99
C ARG A 521 13.92 -20.95 -25.38
N ARG A 522 12.97 -20.03 -25.13
CA ARG A 522 11.52 -20.16 -25.38
C ARG A 522 10.83 -21.26 -24.56
N ILE A 523 11.41 -21.63 -23.41
CA ILE A 523 10.80 -22.57 -22.48
C ILE A 523 9.88 -21.77 -21.55
N PHE A 524 8.61 -22.15 -21.50
CA PHE A 524 7.59 -21.54 -20.64
C PHE A 524 6.81 -22.61 -19.87
N PRO A 525 6.47 -22.41 -18.58
CA PRO A 525 6.78 -21.23 -17.77
C PRO A 525 8.28 -21.08 -17.48
N ALA A 526 8.80 -19.86 -17.44
CA ALA A 526 10.24 -19.61 -17.26
C ALA A 526 10.64 -19.51 -15.76
N ILE A 527 10.17 -20.44 -14.93
CA ILE A 527 10.34 -20.41 -13.47
C ILE A 527 11.68 -21.06 -13.06
N ASP A 528 12.43 -20.42 -12.17
CA ASP A 528 13.52 -21.09 -11.45
C ASP A 528 12.95 -21.85 -10.24
N LEU A 529 12.94 -23.18 -10.33
CA LEU A 529 12.42 -24.10 -9.32
C LEU A 529 13.25 -24.15 -8.04
N THR A 530 14.54 -23.80 -8.14
CA THR A 530 15.50 -23.89 -7.02
C THR A 530 15.40 -22.65 -6.14
N SER A 531 15.33 -21.46 -6.75
CA SER A 531 15.17 -20.18 -6.04
C SER A 531 13.72 -19.92 -5.58
N SER A 532 12.72 -20.47 -6.27
CA SER A 532 11.31 -20.28 -5.91
C SER A 532 10.91 -21.05 -4.65
N SER A 533 10.29 -20.36 -3.69
CA SER A 533 9.92 -20.93 -2.39
C SER A 533 8.76 -20.20 -1.71
N THR A 534 8.19 -20.83 -0.68
CA THR A 534 7.19 -20.24 0.20
C THR A 534 7.54 -20.52 1.66
N ARG A 535 7.49 -19.49 2.51
CA ARG A 535 7.74 -19.66 3.95
C ARG A 535 6.55 -20.36 4.59
N ARG A 536 6.83 -21.39 5.39
CA ARG A 536 5.83 -22.23 6.05
C ARG A 536 4.91 -22.97 5.07
N ASP A 537 5.46 -23.46 3.97
CA ASP A 537 4.79 -24.35 3.02
C ASP A 537 4.35 -25.69 3.65
N ASP A 538 4.93 -26.06 4.81
CA ASP A 538 4.46 -27.14 5.69
C ASP A 538 3.01 -26.99 6.18
N LEU A 539 2.45 -25.77 6.15
CA LEU A 539 1.06 -25.51 6.49
C LEU A 539 0.10 -25.60 5.29
N LEU A 540 0.62 -25.63 4.06
CA LEU A 540 -0.16 -25.61 2.81
C LEU A 540 -0.14 -26.95 2.07
N HIS A 541 0.77 -27.85 2.42
CA HIS A 541 0.91 -29.19 1.84
C HIS A 541 0.66 -30.30 2.86
N SER A 542 0.24 -31.47 2.38
CA SER A 542 0.24 -32.68 3.22
C SER A 542 1.66 -33.15 3.51
N LYS A 543 1.88 -33.85 4.62
CA LYS A 543 3.21 -34.34 5.01
C LYS A 543 3.88 -35.23 3.95
N ASP A 544 3.10 -36.09 3.29
CA ASP A 544 3.57 -36.95 2.19
C ASP A 544 3.98 -36.09 0.96
N THR A 545 3.14 -35.12 0.60
CA THR A 545 3.43 -34.14 -0.47
C THR A 545 4.73 -33.38 -0.18
N THR A 546 4.91 -32.84 1.03
CA THR A 546 6.13 -32.13 1.44
C THR A 546 7.37 -33.02 1.36
N GLN A 547 7.29 -34.29 1.78
CA GLN A 547 8.40 -35.23 1.70
C GLN A 547 8.80 -35.52 0.23
N ARG A 548 7.83 -35.75 -0.65
CA ARG A 548 8.08 -35.97 -2.09
C ARG A 548 8.69 -34.73 -2.75
N LEU A 549 8.13 -33.55 -2.48
CA LEU A 549 8.65 -32.27 -3.00
C LEU A 549 10.08 -32.00 -2.52
N TRP A 550 10.45 -32.40 -1.31
CA TRP A 550 11.83 -32.28 -0.82
C TRP A 550 12.81 -33.19 -1.59
N VAL A 551 12.42 -34.44 -1.89
CA VAL A 551 13.22 -35.34 -2.74
C VAL A 551 13.35 -34.78 -4.16
N LEU A 552 12.25 -34.30 -4.74
CA LEU A 552 12.23 -33.66 -6.06
C LEU A 552 13.13 -32.42 -6.11
N ARG A 553 13.04 -31.51 -5.13
CA ARG A 553 13.91 -30.33 -5.05
C ARG A 553 15.39 -30.69 -4.96
N LYS A 554 15.76 -31.75 -4.23
CA LYS A 554 17.15 -32.23 -4.19
C LYS A 554 17.61 -32.72 -5.55
N TYR A 555 16.81 -33.55 -6.22
CA TYR A 555 17.14 -34.07 -7.55
C TYR A 555 17.27 -32.95 -8.61
N LEU A 556 16.42 -31.93 -8.55
CA LEU A 556 16.47 -30.77 -9.45
C LEU A 556 17.63 -29.81 -9.13
N ALA A 557 18.15 -29.79 -7.88
CA ALA A 557 19.26 -28.93 -7.49
C ALA A 557 20.61 -29.36 -8.09
N ASP A 558 20.73 -30.62 -8.52
CA ASP A 558 21.90 -31.14 -9.23
C ASP A 558 21.86 -30.84 -10.76
N MET A 559 20.76 -30.24 -11.27
CA MET A 559 20.56 -29.89 -12.67
C MET A 559 20.73 -28.39 -12.95
N ASN A 560 21.02 -28.02 -14.21
CA ASN A 560 20.91 -26.61 -14.60
C ASN A 560 19.43 -26.16 -14.61
N PRO A 561 19.09 -24.89 -14.29
CA PRO A 561 17.70 -24.41 -14.25
C PRO A 561 16.89 -24.65 -15.53
N VAL A 562 17.55 -24.60 -16.69
CA VAL A 562 16.97 -24.93 -18.00
C VAL A 562 16.57 -26.41 -18.08
N GLU A 563 17.49 -27.31 -17.75
CA GLU A 563 17.28 -28.77 -17.80
C GLU A 563 16.22 -29.19 -16.77
N ALA A 564 16.25 -28.60 -15.57
CA ALA A 564 15.25 -28.80 -14.53
C ALA A 564 13.84 -28.43 -15.01
N MET A 565 13.69 -27.32 -15.74
CA MET A 565 12.40 -26.91 -16.30
C MET A 565 11.96 -27.73 -17.50
N GLU A 566 12.87 -28.15 -18.38
CA GLU A 566 12.56 -29.09 -19.48
C GLU A 566 12.06 -30.43 -18.91
N PHE A 567 12.81 -31.02 -17.98
CA PHE A 567 12.43 -32.24 -17.26
C PHE A 567 11.05 -32.13 -16.60
N MET A 568 10.81 -31.05 -15.84
CA MET A 568 9.52 -30.84 -15.19
C MET A 568 8.38 -30.61 -16.18
N SER A 569 8.61 -29.86 -17.26
CA SER A 569 7.63 -29.61 -18.31
C SER A 569 7.17 -30.92 -18.95
N ASP A 570 8.10 -31.83 -19.25
CA ASP A 570 7.78 -33.10 -19.91
C ASP A 570 7.09 -34.09 -18.97
N ARG A 571 7.50 -34.17 -17.69
CA ARG A 571 6.81 -34.98 -16.67
C ARG A 571 5.41 -34.46 -16.33
N ILE A 572 5.21 -33.15 -16.38
CA ILE A 572 3.88 -32.54 -16.18
C ILE A 572 2.97 -32.82 -17.39
N LYS A 573 3.48 -32.77 -18.63
CA LYS A 573 2.70 -33.14 -19.83
C LYS A 573 2.30 -34.61 -19.86
N SER A 574 3.13 -35.52 -19.33
CA SER A 574 2.83 -36.96 -19.30
C SER A 574 1.85 -37.38 -18.18
N THR A 575 1.40 -36.46 -17.34
CA THR A 575 0.55 -36.72 -16.16
C THR A 575 -0.66 -35.80 -16.15
N LYS A 576 -1.81 -36.29 -15.65
CA LYS A 576 -3.07 -35.53 -15.63
C LYS A 576 -3.07 -34.46 -14.55
N ASN A 577 -2.55 -34.76 -13.36
CA ASN A 577 -2.53 -33.85 -12.22
C ASN A 577 -1.22 -33.98 -11.39
N ASN A 578 -1.06 -33.11 -10.40
CA ASN A 578 0.13 -33.08 -9.55
C ASN A 578 0.24 -34.32 -8.63
N GLU A 579 -0.88 -34.93 -8.24
CA GLU A 579 -0.90 -36.13 -7.40
C GLU A 579 -0.34 -37.35 -8.15
N GLU A 580 -0.82 -37.61 -9.37
CA GLU A 580 -0.33 -38.67 -10.26
C GLU A 580 1.17 -38.52 -10.53
N PHE A 581 1.63 -37.28 -10.79
CA PHE A 581 3.05 -36.97 -10.94
C PHE A 581 3.86 -37.34 -9.68
N LEU A 582 3.47 -36.84 -8.51
CA LEU A 582 4.20 -37.10 -7.26
C LEU A 582 4.15 -38.58 -6.84
N ILE A 583 3.10 -39.33 -7.20
CA ILE A 583 3.02 -40.78 -7.00
C ILE A 583 3.98 -41.50 -7.95
N SER A 584 4.05 -41.08 -9.22
CA SER A 584 4.93 -41.70 -10.23
C SER A 584 6.42 -41.61 -9.92
N MET A 585 6.84 -40.66 -9.08
CA MET A 585 8.24 -40.50 -8.63
C MET A 585 8.76 -41.64 -7.72
N ASN A 586 7.89 -42.56 -7.28
CA ASN A 586 8.29 -43.75 -6.53
C ASN A 586 8.64 -44.96 -7.43
N GLN A 587 8.61 -44.79 -8.76
CA GLN A 587 9.02 -45.78 -9.77
C GLN A 587 10.33 -45.34 -10.43
#